data_AF-F8JUI8-F1
#
_entry.id   AF-F8JUI8-F1
#
_cell.length_a   1.000
_cell.length_b   1.000
_cell.length_c   1.000
_cell.angle_alpha   90.00
_cell.angle_beta   90.00
_cell.angle_gamma   90.00
#
_symmetry.space_group_name_H-M   'P 1'
#
loop_
_entity.id
_entity.type
_entity.pdbx_description
1 polymer ?
#
loop_
_entity_poly.entity_id
_entity_poly.type
_entity_poly.pdbx_seq_one_letter_code
_entity_poly.pdbx_strand_id
1 'polypeptide(L)' 'MTPRTPPWIRHGVPAYDPATGLHGTVAGIGEPYTLPGPPDVVYLRPLGGGTEWRADIHQVQPALTRIRGGVR' A
#
# COMPACT_ATOMS: atom_id res chain seq x y z
N MET A 1 -13.24 14.78 -11.83
CA MET A 1 -13.56 14.21 -10.51
C MET A 1 -12.26 13.72 -9.93
N THR A 2 -11.78 14.29 -8.83
CA THR A 2 -10.55 13.81 -8.19
C THR A 2 -10.83 12.43 -7.60
N PRO A 3 -10.11 11.37 -8.02
CA PRO A 3 -10.38 10.03 -7.53
C PRO A 3 -10.10 9.96 -6.04
N ARG A 4 -11.02 9.37 -5.27
CA ARG A 4 -10.90 9.29 -3.81
C ARG A 4 -9.97 8.15 -3.42
N THR A 5 -9.22 8.34 -2.33
CA THR A 5 -8.49 7.28 -1.65
C THR A 5 -9.41 6.07 -1.38
N PRO A 6 -9.02 4.83 -1.71
CA PRO A 6 -9.81 3.65 -1.41
C PRO A 6 -10.09 3.53 0.10
N PRO A 7 -11.32 3.19 0.51
CA PRO A 7 -11.74 3.23 1.92
C PRO A 7 -11.05 2.19 2.82
N TRP A 8 -10.39 1.19 2.23
CA TRP A 8 -9.68 0.15 2.96
C TRP A 8 -8.23 0.53 3.30
N ILE A 9 -7.67 1.56 2.65
CA ILE A 9 -6.31 2.02 2.87
C ILE A 9 -6.21 2.71 4.24
N ARG A 10 -5.46 2.10 5.15
CA ARG A 10 -5.14 2.62 6.48
C ARG A 10 -3.85 1.96 6.97
N HIS A 11 -3.13 2.60 7.90
CA HIS A 11 -1.86 2.08 8.42
C HIS A 11 -2.01 0.65 8.97
N GLY A 12 -0.98 -0.17 8.77
CA GLY A 12 -0.89 -1.55 9.23
C GLY A 12 -1.71 -2.55 8.42
N VAL A 13 -2.48 -2.12 7.42
CA VAL A 13 -3.26 -3.05 6.58
C VAL A 13 -2.35 -3.79 5.62
N PRO A 14 -2.48 -5.14 5.52
CA PRO A 14 -1.84 -5.92 4.49
C PRO A 14 -2.27 -5.48 3.08
N ALA A 15 -1.29 -5.29 2.22
CA ALA A 15 -1.47 -4.80 0.86
C ALA A 15 -0.63 -5.61 -0.12
N TYR A 16 -1.17 -5.80 -1.32
CA TYR A 16 -0.48 -6.37 -2.46
C TYR A 16 -0.33 -5.29 -3.53
N ASP A 17 0.89 -5.10 -3.99
CA ASP A 17 1.21 -4.20 -5.09
C ASP A 17 1.43 -5.02 -6.37
N PRO A 18 0.46 -5.07 -7.30
CA PRO A 18 0.57 -5.85 -8.53
C PRO A 18 1.64 -5.31 -9.49
N ALA A 19 2.06 -4.05 -9.37
CA ALA A 19 3.09 -3.49 -10.25
C ALA A 19 4.47 -4.08 -9.94
N THR A 20 4.72 -4.41 -8.67
CA THR A 20 5.99 -4.98 -8.21
C THR A 20 5.91 -6.46 -7.83
N GLY A 21 4.69 -7.01 -7.70
CA GLY A 21 4.46 -8.37 -7.22
C GLY A 21 4.75 -8.55 -5.72
N LEU A 22 4.88 -7.46 -4.96
CA LEU A 22 5.30 -7.48 -3.56
C LEU A 22 4.12 -7.42 -2.59
N HIS A 23 4.31 -8.06 -1.44
CA HIS A 23 3.39 -7.98 -0.30
C HIS A 23 4.01 -7.13 0.81
N GLY A 24 3.19 -6.25 1.39
CA GLY A 24 3.61 -5.37 2.46
C GLY A 24 2.47 -4.94 3.38
N THR A 25 2.78 -4.02 4.28
CA THR A 25 1.82 -3.31 5.11
C THR A 25 1.84 -1.84 4.79
N VAL A 26 0.69 -1.18 4.83
CA VAL A 26 0.60 0.27 4.68
C VAL A 26 1.33 0.94 5.83
N ALA A 27 2.41 1.66 5.54
CA ALA A 27 3.19 2.44 6.50
C ALA A 27 2.81 3.92 6.50
N GLY A 28 2.30 4.42 5.38
CA GLY A 28 1.98 5.83 5.17
C GLY A 28 1.13 6.06 3.92
N ILE A 29 0.48 7.22 3.85
CA ILE A 29 -0.29 7.68 2.68
C ILE A 29 0.18 9.11 2.35
N GLY A 30 0.39 9.47 1.08
CA GLY A 30 0.83 10.81 0.70
C GLY A 30 0.59 11.22 -0.77
N GLU A 31 0.77 12.52 -1.06
CA GLU A 31 0.84 13.13 -2.40
C GLU A 31 2.26 13.67 -2.69
N PRO A 32 2.58 14.05 -3.94
CA PRO A 32 3.38 15.26 -4.17
C PRO A 32 2.56 16.53 -3.79
N TYR A 33 2.97 17.23 -2.74
CA TYR A 33 2.39 18.42 -2.05
C TYR A 33 1.85 19.62 -2.88
N THR A 34 1.69 19.54 -4.20
CA THR A 34 1.39 20.68 -5.07
C THR A 34 -0.09 20.94 -5.32
N LEU A 35 -1.00 20.03 -4.97
CA LEU A 35 -2.44 20.22 -5.23
C LEU A 35 -3.27 19.99 -3.95
N PRO A 36 -4.34 20.75 -3.74
CA PRO A 36 -5.35 20.40 -2.73
C PRO A 36 -6.14 19.18 -3.24
N GLY A 37 -5.62 17.98 -2.98
CA GLY A 37 -6.17 16.71 -3.45
C GLY A 37 -6.08 15.57 -2.42
N PRO A 38 -6.84 14.49 -2.62
CA PRO A 38 -6.64 13.24 -1.92
C PRO A 38 -5.31 12.60 -2.36
N PRO A 39 -4.61 11.89 -1.45
CA PRO A 39 -3.32 11.28 -1.76
C PRO A 39 -3.37 10.30 -2.92
N ASP A 40 -2.38 10.43 -3.81
CA ASP A 40 -2.20 9.57 -4.99
C ASP A 40 -1.28 8.36 -4.71
N VAL A 41 -0.53 8.35 -3.60
CA VAL A 41 0.41 7.26 -3.29
C VAL A 41 0.31 6.72 -1.87
N VAL A 42 0.70 5.45 -1.74
CA VAL A 42 0.84 4.74 -0.47
C VAL A 42 2.27 4.25 -0.32
N TYR A 43 2.81 4.39 0.89
CA TYR A 43 4.09 3.82 1.26
C TYR A 43 3.86 2.45 1.90
N LEU A 44 4.47 1.43 1.32
CA LEU A 44 4.36 0.05 1.75
C LEU A 44 5.66 -0.41 2.39
N ARG A 45 5.55 -1.11 3.51
CA ARG A 45 6.66 -1.75 4.21
C ARG A 45 6.65 -3.27 3.96
N PRO A 46 7.79 -3.90 3.64
CA PRO A 46 7.83 -5.34 3.39
C PRO A 46 7.42 -6.17 4.61
N LEU A 47 6.78 -7.32 4.37
CA LEU A 47 6.56 -8.32 5.41
C LEU A 47 7.91 -8.92 5.82
N GLY A 48 8.34 -8.68 7.06
CA GLY A 48 9.67 -9.09 7.55
C GLY A 48 10.68 -7.96 7.68
N GLY A 49 10.29 -6.72 7.37
CA GLY A 49 11.18 -5.56 7.45
C GLY A 49 12.01 -5.35 6.19
N GLY A 50 12.78 -4.26 6.17
CA GLY A 50 13.52 -3.81 4.99
C GLY A 50 13.06 -2.45 4.50
N THR A 51 13.44 -2.12 3.27
CA THR A 51 13.21 -0.81 2.66
C THR A 51 11.75 -0.65 2.23
N GLU A 52 11.13 0.45 2.65
CA GLU A 52 9.80 0.84 2.20
C GLU A 52 9.80 1.22 0.73
N TRP A 53 8.68 0.98 0.04
CA TRP A 53 8.49 1.39 -1.35
C TRP A 53 7.21 2.19 -1.54
N ARG A 54 7.18 3.01 -2.59
CA ARG A 54 6.04 3.83 -2.99
C ARG A 54 5.23 3.06 -4.04
N ALA A 55 3.93 2.98 -3.85
CA ALA A 55 2.99 2.40 -4.81
C ALA A 55 1.85 3.37 -5.12
N ASP A 56 1.29 3.26 -6.32
CA ASP A 56 0.10 4.02 -6.72
C ASP A 56 -1.11 3.54 -5.90
N ILE A 57 -1.74 4.46 -5.18
CA ILE A 57 -2.81 4.13 -4.22
C ILE A 57 -4.02 3.45 -4.88
N HIS A 58 -4.21 3.64 -6.18
CA HIS A 58 -5.31 3.07 -6.96
C HIS A 58 -4.97 1.69 -7.55
N GLN A 59 -3.69 1.33 -7.62
CA GLN A 59 -3.25 0.02 -8.10
C GLN A 59 -3.07 -1.00 -6.97
N VAL A 60 -2.74 -0.53 -5.76
CA VAL A 60 -2.61 -1.42 -4.60
C VAL A 60 -3.96 -2.04 -4.26
N GLN A 61 -3.92 -3.29 -3.83
CA GLN A 61 -5.10 -4.07 -3.44
C GLN A 61 -4.98 -4.53 -1.98
N PRO A 62 -6.10 -4.76 -1.27
CA PRO A 62 -6.06 -5.45 0.01
C PRO A 62 -5.41 -6.82 -0.22
N ALA A 63 -4.35 -7.14 0.53
CA ALA A 63 -3.86 -8.49 0.51
C ALA A 63 -4.91 -9.36 1.21
N LEU A 64 -5.59 -10.22 0.44
CA LEU A 64 -6.42 -11.28 1.02
C LEU A 64 -5.49 -12.08 1.92
N THR A 65 -5.75 -12.10 3.22
CA THR A 65 -4.92 -12.80 4.21
C THR A 65 -4.84 -14.28 3.83
N ARG A 66 -3.83 -14.63 3.04
CA ARG A 66 -3.24 -15.94 3.01
C ARG A 66 -1.77 -15.76 3.31
N ILE A 67 -1.49 -15.46 4.57
CA ILE A 67 -0.23 -15.88 5.18
C ILE A 67 -0.31 -17.41 5.25
N ARG A 68 -0.10 -18.08 4.12
CA ARG A 68 0.20 -19.51 4.08
C ARG A 68 1.64 -19.64 3.60
N GLY A 69 2.51 -19.92 4.56
CA GLY A 69 3.88 -20.32 4.29
C GLY A 69 4.86 -19.59 5.18
N GLY A 70 5.22 -20.20 6.30
CA GLY A 70 6.27 -19.63 7.14
C GLY A 70 6.55 -20.28 8.49
N VAL A 71 6.33 -21.59 8.68
CA VAL A 71 7.10 -22.38 9.65
C VAL A 71 7.33 -23.77 9.07
N ARG A 72 8.60 -24.01 8.70
CA ARG A 72 9.30 -25.26 8.36
C ARG A 72 8.66 -26.27 7.41
#